data_AF-A0A3D5G8K5-F1
#
_entry.id   AF-A0A3D5G8K5-F1
#
_cell.length_a   1.000
_cell.length_b   1.000
_cell.length_c   1.000
_cell.angle_alpha   90.00
_cell.angle_beta   90.00
_cell.angle_gamma   90.00
#
_symmetry.space_group_name_H-M   'P 1'
#
loop_
_entity.id
_entity.type
_entity.pdbx_description
1 polymer ?
#
loop_
_entity_poly.entity_id
_entity_poly.type
_entity_poly.pdbx_seq_one_letter_code
_entity_poly.pdbx_strand_id
1 'polypeptide(L)' 'MTLKVQEGQVTAAIIAPNGEKIGTANSTSQWQGQLPSSGDYSIEISGDNKANYGVKIEVK' A
#
# COMPACT_ATOMS: atom_id res chain seq x y z
N MET A 1 -10.93 -1.75 -0.21
CA MET A 1 -9.62 -2.29 0.19
C MET A 1 -9.03 -1.43 1.31
N THR A 2 -8.26 -2.04 2.22
CA THR A 2 -7.49 -1.36 3.26
C THR A 2 -6.03 -1.80 3.18
N LEU A 3 -5.12 -0.83 3.29
CA LEU A 3 -3.67 -1.02 3.31
C LEU A 3 -3.10 -0.35 4.57
N LYS A 4 -2.34 -1.10 5.37
CA LYS A 4 -1.74 -0.60 6.60
C LYS A 4 -0.33 -1.14 6.77
N VAL A 5 0.63 -0.26 7.03
CA VAL A 5 1.96 -0.65 7.52
C VAL A 5 1.85 -0.91 9.02
N GLN A 6 2.24 -2.11 9.46
CA GLN A 6 2.17 -2.55 10.86
C GLN A 6 3.53 -2.53 11.54
N GLU A 7 4.60 -2.66 10.77
CA GLU A 7 5.98 -2.68 11.24
C GLU A 7 6.90 -2.05 10.20
N GLY A 8 7.95 -1.38 10.67
CA GLY A 8 8.97 -0.77 9.82
C GLY A 8 8.64 0.66 9.41
N GLN A 9 9.70 1.41 9.09
CA GLN A 9 9.61 2.76 8.54
C GLN A 9 9.62 2.67 7.01
N VAL A 10 8.52 2.15 6.46
CA VAL A 10 8.32 2.02 5.01
C VAL A 10 7.05 2.75 4.58
N THR A 11 7.02 3.13 3.30
CA THR A 11 5.81 3.57 2.61
C THR A 11 5.37 2.47 1.66
N ALA A 12 4.07 2.17 1.69
CA ALA A 12 3.42 1.24 0.77
C ALA A 12 2.50 2.03 -0.16
N ALA A 13 2.74 2.01 -1.46
CA ALA A 13 1.91 2.65 -2.48
C ALA A 13 1.05 1.63 -3.22
N ILE A 14 -0.18 2.01 -3.57
CA ILE A 14 -1.10 1.19 -4.36
C ILE A 14 -1.08 1.70 -5.79
N ILE A 15 -0.67 0.83 -6.71
CA ILE A 15 -0.64 1.09 -8.15
C ILE A 15 -1.78 0.32 -8.80
N ALA A 16 -2.66 1.04 -9.50
CA ALA A 16 -3.80 0.50 -10.22
C ALA A 16 -3.38 -0.18 -11.54
N PRO A 17 -4.26 -0.99 -12.17
CA PRO A 17 -3.94 -1.71 -13.41
C PRO A 17 -3.50 -0.80 -14.57
N ASN A 18 -3.94 0.46 -14.57
CA ASN A 18 -3.55 1.48 -15.53
C ASN A 18 -2.20 2.16 -15.23
N GLY A 19 -1.51 1.75 -14.16
CA GLY A 19 -0.26 2.33 -13.67
C GLY A 19 -0.43 3.54 -12.76
N GLU A 20 -1.65 3.95 -12.43
CA GLU A 20 -1.90 5.12 -11.59
C GLU A 20 -1.71 4.79 -10.10
N LYS A 21 -1.03 5.69 -9.37
CA LYS A 21 -0.95 5.59 -7.91
C LYS A 21 -2.22 6.14 -7.26
N ILE A 22 -3.01 5.27 -6.66
CA ILE A 22 -4.32 5.63 -6.09
C ILE A 22 -4.31 5.80 -4.57
N GLY A 23 -3.20 5.48 -3.91
CA GLY A 23 -3.10 5.55 -2.46
C GLY A 23 -1.72 5.24 -1.92
N THR A 24 -1.49 5.67 -0.68
CA THR A 24 -0.29 5.34 0.08
C THR A 24 -0.62 5.11 1.56
N ALA A 25 0.09 4.19 2.19
CA ALA A 25 0.09 3.98 3.64
C ALA A 25 1.54 3.99 4.15
N ASN A 26 1.75 4.43 5.39
CA ASN A 26 3.05 4.38 6.05
C ASN A 26 2.87 4.03 7.53
N SER A 27 3.93 4.12 8.33
CA SER A 27 3.87 3.77 9.77
C SER A 27 2.92 4.63 10.60
N THR A 28 2.50 5.80 10.11
CA THR A 28 1.60 6.72 10.82
C THR A 28 0.23 6.87 10.16
N SER A 29 0.06 6.42 8.92
CA SER A 29 -1.20 6.50 8.18
C SER A 29 -1.56 5.21 7.46
N GLN A 30 -2.85 4.86 7.49
CA GLN A 30 -3.40 3.78 6.68
C GLN A 30 -4.17 4.34 5.49
N TRP A 31 -4.26 3.57 4.42
CA TRP A 31 -5.15 3.86 3.30
C TRP A 31 -6.39 2.98 3.37
N GLN A 32 -7.55 3.56 3.10
CA GLN A 32 -8.80 2.83 2.91
C GLN A 32 -9.60 3.51 1.80
N GLY A 33 -10.04 2.73 0.83
CA GLY A 33 -10.79 3.23 -0.32
C GLY A 33 -11.42 2.14 -1.16
N GLN A 34 -12.25 2.56 -2.10
CA GLN A 34 -12.78 1.70 -3.15
C GLN A 34 -11.75 1.60 -4.29
N LEU A 35 -11.66 0.42 -4.89
CA LEU A 35 -10.83 0.22 -6.07
C LEU A 35 -11.58 0.78 -7.29
N PRO A 36 -10.95 1.63 -8.12
CA PRO A 36 -11.62 2.31 -9.22
C PRO A 36 -12.01 1.36 -10.36
N SER A 37 -11.34 0.21 -10.47
CA SER A 37 -11.59 -0.78 -11.51
C SER A 37 -11.19 -2.19 -11.05
N SER A 38 -11.68 -3.22 -11.76
CA SER A 38 -11.17 -4.58 -11.64
C SER A 38 -9.83 -4.73 -12.38
N GLY A 39 -8.98 -5.64 -11.89
CA GLY A 39 -7.71 -5.98 -12.51
C GLY A 39 -6.60 -6.18 -11.48
N ASP A 40 -5.37 -6.28 -11.98
CA ASP A 40 -4.19 -6.52 -11.14
C ASP A 40 -3.65 -5.22 -10.56
N TYR A 41 -3.58 -5.17 -9.22
CA TYR A 41 -2.99 -4.07 -8.49
C TYR A 41 -1.61 -4.47 -7.98
N SER A 42 -0.68 -3.52 -7.99
CA SER A 42 0.64 -3.71 -7.40
C SER A 42 0.76 -2.90 -6.11
N ILE A 43 1.43 -3.48 -5.11
CA ILE A 43 1.81 -2.78 -3.88
C ILE A 43 3.31 -2.55 -3.92
N GLU A 44 3.71 -1.29 -4.08
CA GLU A 44 5.12 -0.91 -4.08
C GLU A 44 5.55 -0.51 -2.67
N ILE A 45 6.58 -1.18 -2.16
CA ILE A 45 7.15 -0.90 -0.84
C ILE A 45 8.48 -0.14 -1.02
N SER A 46 8.60 1.01 -0.37
CA SER A 46 9.81 1.82 -0.37
C SER A 46 10.22 2.23 1.05
N GLY A 47 11.52 2.36 1.30
CA GLY A 47 12.07 2.80 2.58
C GLY A 47 13.52 3.26 2.41
N ASP A 48 13.96 4.17 3.27
CA ASP A 48 15.28 4.82 3.14
C ASP A 48 16.45 3.90 3.52
N ASN A 49 16.18 2.81 4.25
CA ASN A 49 17.17 1.84 4.68
C ASN A 49 16.60 0.42 4.61
N LYS A 50 17.49 -0.59 4.62
CA LYS A 50 17.07 -1.97 4.83
C LYS A 50 16.38 -2.06 6.19
N ALA A 51 15.09 -2.40 6.17
CA ALA A 51 14.28 -2.57 7.37
C ALA A 51 13.44 -3.83 7.24
N ASN A 52 13.20 -4.50 8.37
CA ASN A 52 12.09 -5.42 8.46
C ASN A 52 10.79 -4.62 8.36
N TYR A 53 9.80 -5.17 7.67
CA TYR A 53 8.51 -4.51 7.52
C TYR A 53 7.38 -5.53 7.52
N GLY A 54 6.22 -5.05 7.96
CA GLY A 54 4.96 -5.78 7.95
C GLY A 54 3.88 -4.92 7.32
N VAL A 55 3.22 -5.43 6.29
CA VAL A 55 2.12 -4.73 5.59
C VAL A 55 0.89 -5.62 5.58
N LYS A 56 -0.21 -5.11 6.12
CA LYS A 56 -1.52 -5.77 6.07
C LYS A 56 -2.32 -5.22 4.90
N ILE A 57 -2.83 -6.13 4.07
CA ILE A 57 -3.73 -5.86 2.96
C ILE A 57 -5.05 -6.58 3.24
N GLU A 58 -6.17 -5.87 3.10
CA GLU A 58 -7.52 -6.43 3.24
C GLU A 58 -8.38 -6.00 2.06
N VAL A 59 -8.89 -6.97 1.31
CA VAL A 59 -9.84 -6.76 0.19
C VAL A 59 -11.18 -7.35 0.62
N LYS A 60 -12.26 -6.59 0.41
CA LYS A 60 -13.64 -6.97 0.74
C LYS A 60 -14.48 -6.89 -0.51
#